data_AF-A0A947AUU1-F1
#
_entry.id   AF-A0A947AUU1-F1
#
_cell.length_a   1.000
_cell.length_b   1.000
_cell.length_c   1.000
_cell.angle_alpha   90.00
_cell.angle_beta   90.00
_cell.angle_gamma   90.00
#
_symmetry.space_group_name_H-M   'P 1'
#
loop_
_entity.id
_entity.type
_entity.pdbx_description
1 polymer ?
#
loop_
_entity_poly.entity_id
_entity_poly.type
_entity_poly.pdbx_seq_one_letter_code
_entity_poly.pdbx_strand_id
1 'polypeptide(L)' 'MVSGKYSALAGAVSREQAIANIANNLANVNTTGYKKMMVSFESILQGSK' A
#
# COMPACT_ATOMS: atom_id res chain seq x y z
N MET A 1 -16.40 10.87 16.01
CA MET A 1 -15.01 11.37 15.92
C MET A 1 -13.94 10.26 15.95
N VAL A 2 -14.32 8.98 16.13
CA VAL A 2 -13.36 7.87 16.22
C VAL A 2 -13.04 7.23 14.86
N SER A 3 -14.01 7.13 13.93
CA SER A 3 -13.77 6.48 12.61
C SER A 3 -12.80 7.26 11.71
N GLY A 4 -12.84 8.60 11.72
CA GLY A 4 -11.94 9.41 10.89
C GLY A 4 -10.45 9.24 11.21
N LYS A 5 -10.10 8.98 12.48
CA LYS A 5 -8.71 8.68 12.87
C LYS A 5 -8.24 7.35 12.30
N TYR A 6 -9.09 6.31 12.38
CA TYR A 6 -8.77 5.00 11.83
C TYR A 6 -8.77 4.98 10.30
N SER A 7 -9.64 5.76 9.65
CA SER A 7 -9.61 5.92 8.19
C SER A 7 -8.36 6.65 7.72
N ALA A 8 -7.95 7.72 8.41
CA ALA A 8 -6.71 8.44 8.11
C ALA A 8 -5.47 7.56 8.37
N LEU A 9 -5.45 6.81 9.47
CA LEU A 9 -4.38 5.87 9.80
C LEU A 9 -4.30 4.74 8.78
N ALA A 10 -5.42 4.12 8.40
CA ALA A 10 -5.46 3.07 7.38
C ALA A 10 -4.94 3.60 6.03
N GLY A 11 -5.36 4.80 5.62
CA GLY A 11 -4.84 5.45 4.42
C GLY A 11 -3.33 5.72 4.48
N ALA A 12 -2.82 6.19 5.63
CA ALA A 12 -1.39 6.42 5.82
C ALA A 12 -0.58 5.11 5.74
N VAL A 13 -1.05 4.03 6.39
CA VAL A 13 -0.41 2.71 6.37
C VAL A 13 -0.41 2.12 4.96
N SER A 14 -1.50 2.24 4.21
CA SER A 14 -1.53 1.79 2.80
C SER A 14 -0.52 2.55 1.94
N ARG A 15 -0.36 3.86 2.16
CA ARG A 15 0.64 4.67 1.44
C ARG A 15 2.06 4.29 1.82
N GLU A 16 2.34 4.03 3.09
CA GLU A 16 3.63 3.56 3.57
C GLU A 16 4.02 2.23 2.91
N GLN A 17 3.10 1.26 2.88
CA GLN A 17 3.30 -0.01 2.19
C GLN A 17 3.53 0.16 0.68
N ALA A 18 2.80 1.07 0.03
CA ALA A 18 3.01 1.38 -1.38
C ALA A 18 4.42 1.90 -1.65
N ILE A 19 4.90 2.83 -0.81
CA ILE A 19 6.25 3.41 -0.91
C ILE A 19 7.31 2.34 -0.67
N ALA A 20 7.13 1.47 0.33
CA ALA A 20 8.05 0.37 0.60
C ALA A 20 8.19 -0.57 -0.60
N ASN A 21 7.09 -0.90 -1.28
CA ASN A 21 7.14 -1.73 -2.48
C ASN A 21 7.84 -1.04 -3.66
N ILE A 22 7.60 0.26 -3.86
CA ILE A 22 8.30 1.04 -4.90
C ILE A 22 9.80 1.09 -4.61
N ALA A 23 10.19 1.32 -3.35
CA ALA A 23 11.60 1.33 -2.95
C ALA A 23 12.27 -0.03 -3.19
N ASN A 24 11.59 -1.14 -2.86
CA ASN A 24 12.09 -2.48 -3.12
C ASN A 24 12.22 -2.78 -4.62
N ASN A 25 11.25 -2.37 -5.44
CA ASN A 25 11.34 -2.52 -6.89
C ASN A 25 12.47 -1.66 -7.48
N LEU A 26 12.67 -0.45 -6.96
CA LEU A 26 13.73 0.46 -7.41
C LEU A 26 15.12 -0.06 -7.05
N ALA A 27 15.30 -0.57 -5.83
CA ALA A 27 16.55 -1.18 -5.39
C ALA A 27 16.89 -2.42 -6.23
N ASN A 28 15.89 -3.19 -6.63
CA ASN A 28 16.05 -4.41 -7.42
C ASN A 28 15.91 -4.21 -8.94
N VAL A 29 16.03 -2.97 -9.43
CA VAL A 29 15.95 -2.70 -10.89
C VAL A 29 17.12 -3.31 -11.66
N ASN A 30 18.27 -3.47 -11.01
CA ASN A 30 19.51 -3.98 -11.61
C ASN A 30 19.71 -5.49 -11.37
N THR A 31 18.82 -6.16 -10.64
CA THR A 31 18.90 -7.60 -10.39
C THR A 31 18.27 -8.36 -11.58
N THR A 32 19.10 -9.05 -12.36
CA THR A 32 18.66 -9.88 -13.49
C THR A 32 17.69 -10.97 -13.02
N GLY A 33 16.48 -11.00 -13.58
CA GLY A 33 15.43 -11.97 -13.26
C GLY A 33 14.44 -11.54 -12.16
N TYR A 34 14.54 -10.30 -11.65
CA TYR A 34 13.62 -9.80 -10.64
C TYR A 34 12.21 -9.56 -11.19
N LYS A 35 11.19 -10.14 -10.54
CA LYS A 35 9.78 -9.89 -10.86
C LYS A 35 9.26 -8.73 -10.01
N LYS A 36 8.85 -7.65 -10.68
CA LYS A 36 8.26 -6.48 -10.01
C LYS A 36 7.04 -6.90 -9.18
N MET A 37 6.98 -6.40 -7.95
CA MET A 37 5.84 -6.62 -7.07
C MET A 37 4.94 -5.38 -7.12
N MET A 38 3.68 -5.54 -7.53
CA MET A 38 2.67 -4.49 -7.44
C MET A 38 1.65 -4.86 -6.39
N VAL A 39 1.41 -3.95 -5.45
CA VAL A 39 0.32 -4.07 -4.48
C VAL A 39 -0.86 -3.24 -4.97
N SER A 40 -2.02 -3.89 -5.11
CA SER A 40 -3.30 -3.24 -5.36
C SER A 40 -4.01 -3.07 -4.03
N PHE A 41 -4.39 -1.83 -3.70
CA PHE A 41 -5.15 -1.54 -2.49
C PHE A 41 -6.61 -1.34 -2.86
N GLU A 42 -7.50 -2.10 -2.22
CA GLU A 42 -8.95 -1.93 -2.34
C GLU A 42 -9.50 -1.25 -1.08
N SER A 43 -10.39 -0.29 -1.27
CA SER A 43 -11.09 0.38 -0.18
C SER A 43 -12.25 -0.50 0.28
N ILE A 44 -12.10 -1.20 1.40
CA ILE A 44 -13.22 -1.87 2.06
C ILE A 44 -14.07 -0.78 2.73
N LEU A 45 -15.12 -0.32 2.05
CA LEU A 45 -16.12 0.56 2.64
C LEU A 45 -16.98 -0.30 3.58
N GLN A 46 -16.72 -0.25 4.88
CA GLN A 46 -17.55 -0.90 5.88
C GLN A 46 -18.91 -0.19 5.96
N GLY A 47 -19.81 -0.54 5.03
CA GLY A 47 -21.11 0.11 4.87
C GLY A 47 -22.04 -0.49 3.80
N SER A 48 -21.74 -1.65 3.22
CA SER A 48 -22.71 -2.40 2.40
C SER A 48 -23.32 -3.53 3.22
N LYS A 49 -24.46 -3.20 3.85
CA LYS A 49 -25.50 -4.05 4.48
C LYS A 49 -25.07 -5.33 5.22
#